data_AF-A0A957UC91-F1
#
_entry.id   AF-A0A957UC91-F1
#
_cell.length_a   1.000
_cell.length_b   1.000
_cell.length_c   1.000
_cell.angle_alpha   90.00
_cell.angle_beta   90.00
_cell.angle_gamma   90.00
#
_symmetry.space_group_name_H-M   'P 1'
#
loop_
_entity.id
_entity.type
_entity.pdbx_description
1 polymer ?
#
loop_
_entity_poly.entity_id
_entity_poly.type
_entity_poly.pdbx_seq_one_letter_code
_entity_poly.pdbx_strand_id
1 'polypeptide(L)'
;MRSWALGIVAVIVLLLLGAGIYLFVGSGPATPPTPTTIPTPAVAPTPEAPGGTASAALVEMTFPAGWQYVVDEWPSDAGMQSPHVTPQVMAWRDGATFATSPVRLSIMSFPWNQLPLEQYVADLEKQLNESPGVGDIVTEVSTELRQDGLPAGKVTYTIETDAGAFNGVQVVMI
;
A
#
# COMPACT_ATOMS: atom_id res chain seq x y z
N MET A 1 18.14 -19.38 -30.40
CA MET A 1 16.76 -19.07 -29.98
C MET A 1 16.65 -19.42 -28.50
N ARG A 2 16.74 -18.42 -27.61
CA ARG A 2 16.69 -18.61 -26.14
C ARG A 2 15.34 -18.08 -25.66
N SER A 3 14.43 -18.99 -25.32
CA SER A 3 13.16 -18.69 -24.67
C SER A 3 13.42 -18.33 -23.20
N TRP A 4 13.18 -17.08 -22.84
CA TRP A 4 13.15 -16.64 -21.45
C TRP A 4 11.77 -16.96 -20.89
N ALA A 5 11.73 -17.86 -19.91
CA ALA A 5 10.52 -18.15 -19.14
C ALA A 5 10.29 -16.98 -18.17
N LEU A 6 9.29 -16.15 -18.48
CA LEU A 6 8.76 -15.11 -17.60
C LEU A 6 7.92 -15.79 -16.51
N GLY A 7 8.48 -15.93 -15.31
CA GLY A 7 7.79 -16.42 -14.11
C GLY A 7 7.02 -15.28 -13.44
N ILE A 8 5.72 -15.48 -13.29
CA ILE A 8 4.65 -14.52 -13.00
C ILE A 8 4.47 -14.30 -11.48
N VAL A 9 4.54 -13.03 -11.07
CA VAL A 9 3.59 -12.30 -10.19
C VAL A 9 3.50 -12.63 -8.69
N ALA A 10 4.14 -11.79 -7.88
CA ALA A 10 3.63 -11.47 -6.56
C ALA A 10 2.56 -10.36 -6.68
N VAL A 11 1.35 -10.58 -6.19
CA VAL A 11 0.35 -9.52 -5.97
C VAL A 11 0.34 -9.25 -4.48
N ILE A 12 1.00 -8.18 -4.06
CA ILE A 12 0.88 -7.72 -2.67
C ILE A 12 -0.33 -6.82 -2.60
N VAL A 13 -1.46 -7.30 -2.07
CA VAL A 13 -2.61 -6.48 -1.69
C VAL A 13 -2.28 -5.87 -0.33
N LEU A 14 -1.74 -4.66 -0.31
CA LEU A 14 -1.46 -3.88 0.89
C LEU A 14 -2.63 -2.91 1.09
N LEU A 15 -3.58 -3.29 1.95
CA LEU A 15 -4.56 -2.35 2.49
C LEU A 15 -3.88 -1.55 3.61
N LEU A 16 -3.14 -0.51 3.23
CA LEU A 16 -2.64 0.49 4.17
C LEU A 16 -3.77 1.47 4.48
N LEU A 17 -4.68 1.08 5.36
CA LEU A 17 -5.40 2.10 6.12
C LEU A 17 -4.33 2.83 6.94
N GLY A 18 -4.33 4.15 6.85
CA GLY A 18 -3.16 5.03 6.91
C GLY A 18 -2.07 4.92 8.00
N ALA A 19 -1.19 5.91 7.90
CA ALA A 19 0.01 6.18 8.67
C ALA A 19 1.26 5.33 8.34
N GLY A 20 2.28 6.08 7.92
CA GLY A 20 3.57 5.57 7.50
C GLY A 20 4.35 4.97 8.66
N ILE A 21 4.98 3.84 8.37
CA ILE A 21 5.97 3.22 9.24
C ILE A 21 7.35 3.79 8.86
N TYR A 22 7.83 4.72 9.71
CA TYR A 22 9.23 4.98 10.14
C TYR A 22 10.26 5.55 9.12
N LEU A 23 11.20 6.47 9.43
CA LEU A 23 11.95 6.82 10.65
C LEU A 23 12.25 8.34 10.74
N PHE A 24 12.14 8.91 11.96
CA PHE A 24 12.69 10.22 12.34
C PHE A 24 14.17 10.12 12.73
N VAL A 25 15.00 11.02 12.19
CA VAL A 25 16.17 11.70 12.83
C VAL A 25 16.22 13.07 12.14
N GLY A 26 15.71 14.21 12.66
CA GLY A 26 16.08 14.96 13.87
C GLY A 26 17.38 15.76 13.65
N SER A 27 17.54 17.10 13.79
CA SER A 27 16.68 18.29 13.95
C SER A 27 17.59 19.53 14.17
N GLY A 28 17.18 20.73 13.71
CA GLY A 28 17.50 22.03 14.35
C GLY A 28 17.98 23.19 13.45
N PRO A 29 17.89 24.47 13.87
CA PRO A 29 16.83 25.16 14.63
C PRO A 29 16.13 26.29 13.81
N ALA A 30 15.04 26.83 14.36
CA ALA A 30 14.08 27.72 13.71
C ALA A 30 14.44 29.23 13.74
N THR A 31 14.00 29.95 12.71
CA THR A 31 13.75 31.40 12.72
C THR A 31 12.31 31.63 12.24
N PRO A 32 11.44 32.38 12.95
CA PRO A 32 10.06 32.58 12.53
C PRO A 32 9.96 33.77 11.56
N PRO A 33 9.41 33.61 10.33
CA PRO A 33 8.97 34.75 9.55
C PRO A 33 7.49 35.10 9.82
N THR A 34 7.26 36.41 9.82
CA THR A 34 6.01 37.19 9.95
C THR A 34 4.79 36.62 9.20
N PRO A 35 3.55 36.75 9.74
CA PRO A 35 2.36 36.21 9.09
C PRO A 35 2.00 36.99 7.83
N THR A 36 2.30 36.41 6.67
CA THR A 36 1.68 36.82 5.40
C THR A 36 0.32 36.14 5.31
N THR A 37 -0.77 36.91 5.24
CA THR A 37 -2.10 36.39 4.94
C THR A 37 -2.08 35.77 3.54
N ILE A 38 -2.01 34.44 3.48
CA ILE A 38 -2.13 33.67 2.25
C ILE A 38 -3.61 33.71 1.85
N PRO A 39 -3.96 34.10 0.61
CA PRO A 39 -5.33 33.99 0.13
C PRO A 39 -5.75 32.52 0.22
N THR A 40 -6.88 32.26 0.88
CA THR A 40 -7.51 30.94 0.96
C THR A 40 -7.51 30.32 -0.43
N PRO A 41 -6.80 29.20 -0.67
CA PRO A 41 -6.93 28.49 -1.92
C PRO A 41 -8.41 28.14 -2.08
N ALA A 42 -8.99 28.53 -3.22
CA ALA A 42 -10.31 28.06 -3.59
C ALA A 42 -10.31 26.54 -3.43
N VAL A 43 -11.22 26.02 -2.61
CA VAL A 43 -11.48 24.58 -2.50
C VAL A 43 -11.81 24.13 -3.93
N ALA A 44 -10.84 23.49 -4.58
CA ALA A 44 -11.09 22.84 -5.84
C ALA A 44 -12.19 21.79 -5.57
N PRO A 45 -13.30 21.79 -6.32
CA PRO A 45 -14.31 20.77 -6.12
C PRO A 45 -13.66 19.41 -6.32
N THR A 46 -13.73 18.56 -5.30
CA THR A 46 -13.44 17.13 -5.40
C THR A 46 -14.17 16.58 -6.62
N PRO A 47 -13.50 15.86 -7.55
CA PRO A 47 -14.22 15.26 -8.67
C PRO A 47 -15.26 14.26 -8.16
N GLU A 48 -16.53 14.59 -8.32
CA GLU A 48 -17.63 13.63 -8.36
C GLU A 48 -17.53 12.95 -9.74
N ALA A 49 -17.12 11.69 -9.92
CA ALA A 49 -16.91 10.60 -8.98
C ALA A 49 -15.84 9.65 -9.53
N PRO A 50 -14.91 9.10 -8.72
CA PRO A 50 -13.98 8.11 -9.23
C PRO A 50 -14.42 6.71 -8.75
N GLY A 51 -14.57 5.83 -9.71
CA GLY A 51 -15.11 4.49 -9.66
C GLY A 51 -15.05 3.97 -11.09
N GLY A 52 -14.79 2.69 -11.29
CA GLY A 52 -14.45 2.19 -12.61
C GLY A 52 -13.57 0.96 -12.53
N THR A 53 -13.11 0.49 -13.68
CA THR A 53 -12.26 -0.70 -13.75
C THR A 53 -10.81 -0.28 -13.92
N ALA A 54 -9.97 -0.67 -12.97
CA ALA A 54 -8.53 -0.66 -13.10
C ALA A 54 -8.09 -1.97 -13.74
N SER A 55 -7.30 -1.88 -14.82
CA SER A 55 -6.78 -3.04 -15.53
C SER A 55 -5.28 -2.87 -15.72
N ALA A 56 -4.50 -3.66 -15.00
CA ALA A 56 -3.06 -3.81 -15.17
C ALA A 56 -2.75 -5.18 -15.78
N ALA A 57 -1.47 -5.47 -16.06
CA ALA A 57 -1.06 -6.75 -16.63
C ALA A 57 -1.47 -7.96 -15.78
N LEU A 58 -1.59 -7.78 -14.46
CA LEU A 58 -1.71 -8.87 -13.48
C LEU A 58 -3.00 -8.83 -12.67
N VAL A 59 -3.75 -7.74 -12.77
CA VAL A 59 -4.95 -7.53 -11.97
C VAL A 59 -5.97 -6.71 -12.75
N GLU A 60 -7.22 -7.14 -12.66
CA GLU A 60 -8.38 -6.36 -13.04
C GLU A 60 -9.27 -6.21 -11.81
N MET A 61 -9.64 -4.97 -11.48
CA MET A 61 -10.46 -4.67 -10.31
C MET A 61 -11.43 -3.55 -10.59
N THR A 62 -12.68 -3.72 -10.15
CA THR A 62 -13.68 -2.67 -10.20
C THR A 62 -13.78 -1.96 -8.86
N PHE A 63 -13.60 -0.64 -8.88
CA PHE A 63 -13.78 0.23 -7.73
C PHE A 63 -15.17 0.87 -7.74
N PRO A 64 -15.86 0.90 -6.58
CA PRO A 64 -17.11 1.63 -6.46
C PRO A 64 -16.86 3.14 -6.52
N ALA A 65 -17.93 3.91 -6.70
CA ALA A 65 -17.85 5.36 -6.67
C ALA A 65 -17.25 5.87 -5.35
N GLY A 66 -16.43 6.92 -5.43
CA GLY A 66 -15.69 7.51 -4.30
C GLY A 66 -14.23 7.08 -4.18
N TRP A 67 -13.77 6.13 -5.01
CA TRP A 67 -12.39 5.65 -5.05
C TRP A 67 -11.59 6.25 -6.20
N GLN A 68 -10.50 6.91 -5.88
CA GLN A 68 -9.48 7.33 -6.83
C GLN A 68 -8.49 6.19 -7.03
N TYR A 69 -7.95 6.05 -8.25
CA TYR A 69 -6.91 5.07 -8.51
C TYR A 69 -5.99 5.49 -9.65
N VAL A 70 -4.78 4.94 -9.63
CA VAL A 70 -3.81 4.98 -10.73
C VAL A 70 -3.34 3.55 -11.04
N VAL A 71 -2.93 3.31 -12.28
CA VAL A 71 -2.56 1.99 -12.82
C VAL A 71 -1.16 2.04 -13.38
N ASP A 72 -0.36 1.02 -13.09
CA ASP A 72 1.05 0.88 -13.54
C ASP A 72 1.97 2.07 -13.16
N GLU A 73 1.55 2.90 -12.21
CA GLU A 73 2.29 4.06 -11.74
C GLU A 73 2.14 4.29 -10.24
N TRP A 74 3.11 5.02 -9.68
CA TRP A 74 3.06 5.48 -8.30
C TRP A 74 2.32 6.82 -8.23
N PRO A 75 1.39 7.02 -7.27
CA PRO A 75 0.89 8.34 -6.93
C PRO A 75 2.07 9.29 -6.65
N SER A 76 1.94 10.56 -7.06
CA SER A 76 3.01 11.55 -6.90
C SER A 76 3.39 11.80 -5.43
N ASP A 77 2.46 11.56 -4.52
CA ASP A 77 2.62 11.67 -3.07
C ASP A 77 2.83 10.32 -2.37
N ALA A 78 2.98 9.21 -3.11
CA ALA A 78 3.34 7.94 -2.53
C ALA A 78 4.77 8.01 -1.97
N GLY A 79 4.91 7.83 -0.65
CA GLY A 79 6.20 7.82 0.04
C GLY A 79 7.10 6.62 -0.31
N MET A 80 6.60 5.66 -1.09
CA MET A 80 7.38 4.53 -1.60
C MET A 80 7.50 4.63 -3.12
N GLN A 81 8.73 4.71 -3.60
CA GLN A 81 9.10 4.50 -4.99
C GLN A 81 10.36 3.63 -5.00
N SER A 82 10.24 2.40 -5.48
CA SER A 82 11.36 1.47 -5.59
C SER A 82 11.52 1.00 -7.02
N PRO A 83 12.75 1.00 -7.58
CA PRO A 83 12.98 0.54 -8.95
C PRO A 83 12.77 -0.98 -9.11
N HIS A 84 12.69 -1.71 -8.00
CA HIS A 84 12.47 -3.16 -7.97
C HIS A 84 11.01 -3.54 -7.70
N VAL A 85 10.11 -2.57 -7.62
CA VAL A 85 8.70 -2.79 -7.34
C VAL A 85 7.89 -2.14 -8.44
N THR A 86 7.06 -2.92 -9.12
CA THR A 86 6.16 -2.42 -10.15
C THR A 86 4.77 -2.26 -9.54
N PRO A 87 4.28 -1.03 -9.33
CA PRO A 87 2.90 -0.82 -8.92
C PRO A 87 1.99 -1.36 -10.03
N GLN A 88 0.91 -2.03 -9.66
CA GLN A 88 -0.12 -2.48 -10.59
C GLN A 88 -1.34 -1.56 -10.46
N VAL A 89 -1.82 -1.39 -9.23
CA VAL A 89 -2.94 -0.51 -8.91
C VAL A 89 -2.68 0.15 -7.57
N MET A 90 -2.83 1.46 -7.51
CA MET A 90 -2.77 2.23 -6.27
C MET A 90 -4.09 3.00 -6.16
N ALA A 91 -4.91 2.69 -5.16
CA ALA A 91 -6.25 3.22 -5.01
C ALA A 91 -6.48 3.78 -3.61
N TRP A 92 -7.29 4.82 -3.48
CA TRP A 92 -7.60 5.47 -2.21
C TRP A 92 -8.99 6.11 -2.23
N ARG A 93 -9.57 6.30 -1.05
CA ARG A 93 -10.84 7.04 -0.87
C ARG A 93 -10.83 7.91 0.38
N ASP A 94 -11.82 8.77 0.54
CA ASP A 94 -12.01 9.60 1.75
C ASP A 94 -10.79 10.51 2.06
N GLY A 95 -10.00 10.85 1.05
CA GLY A 95 -8.84 11.74 1.13
C GLY A 95 -8.57 12.46 -0.18
N ALA A 96 -7.93 13.62 -0.10
CA ALA A 96 -7.59 14.40 -1.29
C ALA A 96 -6.45 13.75 -2.10
N THR A 97 -5.59 12.98 -1.43
CA THR A 97 -4.42 12.34 -2.03
C THR A 97 -4.21 10.94 -1.44
N PHE A 98 -3.32 10.14 -2.06
CA PHE A 98 -3.02 8.79 -1.57
C PHE A 98 -2.45 8.81 -0.15
N ALA A 99 -1.52 9.73 0.15
CA ALA A 99 -0.86 9.84 1.45
C ALA A 99 -1.78 10.34 2.58
N THR A 100 -2.75 11.20 2.24
CA THR A 100 -3.68 11.79 3.22
C THR A 100 -4.94 10.96 3.42
N SER A 101 -5.17 9.97 2.55
CA SER A 101 -6.34 9.11 2.63
C SER A 101 -6.29 8.17 3.85
N PRO A 102 -7.40 8.01 4.59
CA PRO A 102 -7.50 7.01 5.65
C PRO A 102 -7.67 5.60 5.09
N VAL A 103 -8.09 5.45 3.82
CA VAL A 103 -8.36 4.15 3.19
C VAL A 103 -7.62 4.01 1.87
N ARG A 104 -6.59 3.15 1.86
CA ARG A 104 -5.74 2.92 0.70
C ARG A 104 -5.63 1.44 0.40
N LEU A 105 -5.49 1.15 -0.88
CA LEU A 105 -5.16 -0.14 -1.43
C LEU A 105 -3.95 0.02 -2.34
N SER A 106 -2.95 -0.84 -2.16
CA SER A 106 -1.82 -0.96 -3.07
C SER A 106 -1.74 -2.39 -3.55
N ILE A 107 -1.61 -2.54 -4.86
CA ILE A 107 -1.32 -3.82 -5.52
C ILE A 107 0.02 -3.65 -6.22
N MET A 108 1.00 -4.45 -5.83
CA MET A 108 2.37 -4.32 -6.29
C MET A 108 2.94 -5.68 -6.68
N SER A 109 3.84 -5.69 -7.66
CA SER A 109 4.61 -6.86 -8.06
C SER A 109 6.10 -6.68 -7.86
N PHE A 110 6.75 -7.80 -7.53
CA PHE A 110 8.16 -7.89 -7.16
C PHE A 110 8.81 -8.99 -8.01
N PRO A 111 10.09 -8.84 -8.38
CA PRO A 111 10.88 -9.94 -8.91
C PRO A 111 10.87 -11.12 -7.93
N TRP A 112 10.52 -12.30 -8.42
CA TRP A 112 10.52 -13.49 -7.57
C TRP A 112 11.94 -13.84 -7.12
N ASN A 113 12.15 -13.89 -5.81
CA ASN A 113 13.43 -14.16 -5.17
C ASN A 113 13.60 -15.64 -4.75
N GLN A 114 12.70 -16.53 -5.19
CA GLN A 114 12.66 -17.96 -4.82
C GLN A 114 12.48 -18.23 -3.32
N LEU A 115 12.02 -17.24 -2.55
CA LEU A 115 11.70 -17.43 -1.14
C LEU A 115 10.38 -18.22 -1.00
N PRO A 116 10.34 -19.26 -0.15
CA PRO A 116 9.09 -19.94 0.18
C PRO A 116 8.08 -18.98 0.82
N LEU A 117 6.79 -19.19 0.57
CA LEU A 117 5.72 -18.34 1.06
C LEU A 117 5.69 -18.29 2.59
N GLU A 118 5.87 -19.42 3.24
CA GLU A 118 5.89 -19.55 4.70
C GLU A 118 7.04 -18.74 5.31
N GLN A 119 8.21 -18.78 4.66
CA GLN A 119 9.37 -17.99 5.08
C GLN A 119 9.11 -16.49 4.88
N TYR A 120 8.50 -16.09 3.77
CA TYR A 120 8.12 -14.70 3.53
C TYR A 120 7.18 -14.18 4.63
N VAL A 121 6.13 -14.96 4.96
CA VAL A 121 5.14 -14.59 5.98
C VAL A 121 5.81 -14.48 7.36
N ALA A 122 6.69 -15.42 7.71
CA ALA A 122 7.42 -15.40 8.96
C ALA A 122 8.39 -14.20 9.06
N ASP A 123 9.09 -13.87 7.97
CA ASP A 123 9.99 -12.70 7.93
C ASP A 123 9.21 -11.40 8.05
N LEU A 124 8.03 -11.30 7.41
CA LEU A 124 7.14 -10.15 7.53
C LEU A 124 6.59 -10.00 8.95
N GLU A 125 6.15 -11.10 9.57
CA GLU A 125 5.72 -11.12 10.96
C GLU A 125 6.83 -10.63 11.89
N LYS A 126 8.05 -11.10 11.69
CA LYS A 126 9.21 -10.65 12.46
C LYS A 126 9.46 -9.16 12.31
N GLN A 127 9.44 -8.64 11.08
CA GLN A 127 9.63 -7.21 10.82
C GLN A 127 8.54 -6.34 11.47
N LEU A 128 7.28 -6.80 11.43
CA LEU A 128 6.17 -6.12 12.08
C LEU A 128 6.30 -6.13 13.60
N ASN A 129 6.72 -7.24 14.20
CA ASN A 129 6.98 -7.32 15.65
C ASN A 129 8.12 -6.39 16.11
N GLU A 130 9.10 -6.13 15.24
CA GLU A 130 10.20 -5.20 15.51
C GLU A 130 9.82 -3.73 15.27
N SER A 131 8.69 -3.48 14.62
CA SER A 131 8.22 -2.13 14.28
C SER A 131 7.46 -1.51 15.45
N PRO A 132 7.89 -0.35 15.98
CA PRO A 132 7.18 0.25 17.11
C PRO A 132 5.78 0.73 16.68
N GLY A 133 4.84 0.70 17.62
CA GLY A 133 3.43 1.04 17.35
C GLY A 133 2.63 -0.04 16.61
N VAL A 134 3.26 -1.14 16.16
CA VAL A 134 2.54 -2.26 15.53
C VAL A 134 2.07 -3.26 16.59
N GLY A 135 0.83 -3.73 16.47
CA GLY A 135 0.20 -4.69 17.39
C GLY A 135 -0.74 -5.65 16.67
N ASP A 136 -1.36 -6.55 17.44
CA ASP A 136 -2.41 -7.48 16.99
C ASP A 136 -2.07 -8.25 15.70
N ILE A 137 -0.81 -8.67 15.57
CA ILE A 137 -0.31 -9.33 14.37
C ILE A 137 -0.88 -10.75 14.31
N VAL A 138 -1.53 -11.08 13.20
CA VAL A 138 -2.03 -12.43 12.91
C VAL A 138 -1.55 -12.83 11.52
N THR A 139 -0.86 -13.97 11.44
CA THR A 139 -0.35 -14.54 10.20
C THR A 139 -1.05 -15.85 9.87
N GLU A 140 -1.31 -16.07 8.59
CA GLU A 140 -1.98 -17.25 8.07
C GLU A 140 -1.46 -17.57 6.67
N VAL A 141 -1.30 -18.87 6.37
CA VAL A 141 -1.17 -19.36 5.00
C VAL A 141 -2.42 -20.17 4.69
N SER A 142 -3.14 -19.78 3.65
CA SER A 142 -4.44 -20.36 3.31
C SER A 142 -4.60 -20.55 1.82
N THR A 143 -5.27 -21.65 1.45
CA THR A 143 -5.68 -21.95 0.07
C THR A 143 -7.05 -21.36 -0.27
N GLU A 144 -7.75 -20.79 0.72
CA GLU A 144 -9.10 -20.22 0.51
C GLU A 144 -9.07 -18.78 -0.03
N LEU A 145 -7.89 -18.14 0.01
CA LEU A 145 -7.72 -16.76 -0.43
C LEU A 145 -7.57 -16.62 -1.95
N ARG A 146 -7.27 -17.72 -2.66
CA ARG A 146 -7.08 -17.74 -4.11
C ARG A 146 -8.13 -18.62 -4.77
N GLN A 147 -8.66 -18.15 -5.90
CA GLN A 147 -9.62 -18.93 -6.69
C GLN A 147 -8.99 -20.16 -7.35
N ASP A 148 -7.67 -20.15 -7.56
CA ASP A 148 -6.91 -21.25 -8.15
C ASP A 148 -6.53 -22.35 -7.13
N GLY A 149 -6.86 -22.16 -5.84
CA GLY A 149 -6.56 -23.12 -4.76
C GLY A 149 -5.09 -23.18 -4.36
N LEU A 150 -4.22 -22.35 -4.93
CA LEU A 150 -2.83 -22.23 -4.51
C LEU A 150 -2.75 -21.48 -3.16
N PRO A 151 -1.69 -21.68 -2.37
CA PRO A 151 -1.55 -20.99 -1.11
C PRO A 151 -1.31 -19.48 -1.31
N ALA A 152 -1.87 -18.68 -0.41
CA ALA A 152 -1.52 -17.27 -0.21
C ALA A 152 -1.25 -17.01 1.27
N GLY A 153 -0.30 -16.13 1.52
CA GLY A 153 0.00 -15.63 2.84
C GLY A 153 -0.87 -14.42 3.15
N LYS A 154 -1.42 -14.36 4.35
CA LYS A 154 -2.15 -13.21 4.87
C LYS A 154 -1.55 -12.80 6.19
N VAL A 155 -1.36 -11.49 6.34
CA VAL A 155 -0.92 -10.87 7.58
C VAL A 155 -1.85 -9.71 7.89
N THR A 156 -2.44 -9.71 9.08
CA THR A 156 -3.24 -8.60 9.61
C THR A 156 -2.54 -8.02 10.81
N TYR A 157 -2.62 -6.71 11.00
CA TYR A 157 -1.99 -6.01 12.11
C TYR A 157 -2.68 -4.69 12.40
N THR A 158 -2.45 -4.14 13.58
CA THR A 158 -2.81 -2.77 13.96
C THR A 158 -1.57 -1.89 13.99
N ILE A 159 -1.67 -0.62 13.61
CA ILE A 159 -0.62 0.40 13.79
C ILE A 159 -1.21 1.56 14.59
N GLU A 160 -0.63 1.83 15.76
CA GLU A 160 -0.92 3.01 16.57
C GLU A 160 -0.07 4.18 16.12
N THR A 161 -0.71 5.30 15.79
CA THR A 161 -0.04 6.54 15.39
C THR A 161 -0.66 7.76 16.06
N ASP A 162 -0.02 8.92 15.92
CA ASP A 162 -0.55 10.19 16.45
C ASP A 162 -1.94 10.55 15.90
N ALA A 163 -2.32 9.99 14.74
CA ALA A 163 -3.62 10.19 14.12
C ALA A 163 -4.68 9.15 14.52
N GLY A 164 -4.29 8.13 15.30
CA GLY A 164 -5.13 7.01 15.73
C GLY A 164 -4.61 5.64 15.31
N ALA A 165 -5.42 4.62 15.59
CA ALA A 165 -5.16 3.23 15.26
C ALA A 165 -5.59 2.88 13.83
N PHE A 166 -4.74 2.18 13.11
CA PHE A 166 -4.96 1.75 11.73
C PHE A 166 -4.93 0.24 11.63
N ASN A 167 -5.78 -0.33 10.78
CA ASN A 167 -5.80 -1.77 10.51
C ASN A 167 -5.14 -2.05 9.16
N GLY A 168 -4.05 -2.79 9.18
CA GLY A 168 -3.36 -3.27 8.00
C GLY A 168 -3.78 -4.69 7.63
N VAL A 169 -3.99 -4.92 6.35
CA VAL A 169 -4.12 -6.27 5.79
C VAL A 169 -3.17 -6.39 4.61
N GLN A 170 -2.27 -7.36 4.67
CA GLN A 170 -1.35 -7.71 3.60
C GLN A 170 -1.63 -9.12 3.13
N VAL A 171 -1.87 -9.29 1.82
CA VAL A 171 -1.95 -10.61 1.18
C VAL A 171 -0.79 -10.73 0.20
N VAL A 172 -0.10 -11.87 0.22
CA VAL A 172 1.01 -12.19 -0.68
C VAL A 172 0.74 -13.50 -1.40
N MET A 173 1.01 -13.46 -2.71
CA MET A 173 0.87 -14.58 -3.62
C MET A 173 2.22 -14.79 -4.31
N ILE A 174 2.53 -16.04 -4.65
CA ILE A 174 3.73 -16.47 -5.38
C ILE A 174 3.29 -17.44 -6.48
#